data_AF-A0A2E4WF51-F1
#
_entry.id   AF-A0A2E4WF51-F1
#
_cell.length_a   1.000
_cell.length_b   1.000
_cell.length_c   1.000
_cell.angle_alpha   90.00
_cell.angle_beta   90.00
_cell.angle_gamma   90.00
#
_symmetry.space_group_name_H-M   'P 1'
#
loop_
_entity.id
_entity.type
_entity.pdbx_description
1 polymer ?
#
loop_
_entity_poly.entity_id
_entity_poly.type
_entity_poly.pdbx_seq_one_letter_code
_entity_poly.pdbx_strand_id
1 'polypeptide(L)'
;MIIQCPNCKTKFKVDNNLIPSEGKKVKCSQCGEIWKTNRDDEISSLSGLWLFWIITILLTSIIIYIGLIIVYGNKIPIPQILINILIDLGVPIEGGNLFGRNFSR
;
A
#
# COMPACT_ATOMS: atom_id res chain seq x y z
N MET A 1 -10.25 5.89 23.74
CA MET A 1 -9.44 4.66 23.62
C MET A 1 -9.63 3.78 24.85
N ILE A 2 -9.25 2.51 24.78
CA ILE A 2 -9.30 1.59 25.91
C ILE A 2 -7.87 1.30 26.35
N ILE A 3 -7.56 1.54 27.62
CA ILE A 3 -6.29 1.18 28.22
C ILE A 3 -6.49 0.05 29.22
N GLN A 4 -5.51 -0.83 29.35
CA GLN A 4 -5.56 -1.96 30.27
C GLN A 4 -4.49 -1.82 31.34
N CYS A 5 -4.87 -2.02 32.61
CA CYS A 5 -3.91 -2.04 33.70
C CYS A 5 -3.03 -3.31 33.61
N PRO A 6 -1.69 -3.20 33.71
CA PRO A 6 -0.79 -4.35 33.63
C PRO A 6 -0.91 -5.28 34.85
N ASN A 7 -1.30 -4.74 36.01
CA ASN A 7 -1.37 -5.47 37.27
C ASN A 7 -2.72 -6.24 37.43
N CYS A 8 -3.84 -5.51 37.44
CA CYS A 8 -5.18 -6.11 37.65
C CYS A 8 -5.93 -6.51 36.36
N LYS A 9 -5.38 -6.22 35.17
CA LYS A 9 -6.01 -6.47 33.85
C LYS A 9 -7.36 -5.77 33.62
N THR A 10 -7.78 -4.88 34.51
CA THR A 10 -8.98 -4.06 34.33
C THR A 10 -8.82 -3.13 33.12
N LYS A 11 -9.87 -3.06 32.29
CA LYS A 11 -9.94 -2.21 31.12
C LYS A 11 -10.67 -0.91 31.46
N PHE A 12 -10.10 0.22 31.06
CA PHE A 12 -10.65 1.55 31.28
C PHE A 12 -10.90 2.24 29.94
N LYS A 13 -12.11 2.78 29.76
CA LYS A 13 -12.43 3.67 28.64
C LYS A 13 -12.01 5.08 29.01
N VAL A 14 -11.03 5.62 28.31
CA VAL A 14 -10.47 6.96 28.54
C VAL A 14 -10.65 7.80 27.28
N ASP A 15 -10.95 9.09 27.46
CA ASP A 15 -11.01 10.03 26.35
C ASP A 15 -9.63 10.13 25.67
N ASN A 16 -9.62 10.14 24.35
CA ASN A 16 -8.39 10.22 23.56
C ASN A 16 -7.62 11.50 23.93
N ASN A 17 -8.33 12.62 24.14
CA ASN A 17 -7.72 13.91 24.46
C ASN A 17 -6.94 13.94 25.78
N LEU A 18 -7.20 12.99 26.68
CA LEU A 18 -6.54 12.97 27.98
C LEU A 18 -5.12 12.40 27.93
N ILE A 19 -4.78 11.60 26.92
CA ILE A 19 -3.47 10.95 26.79
C ILE A 19 -2.86 11.37 25.44
N PRO A 20 -1.85 12.26 25.44
CA PRO A 20 -1.14 12.65 24.23
C PRO A 20 -0.24 11.53 23.70
N SER A 21 0.18 11.64 22.43
CA SER A 21 1.09 10.67 21.77
C SER A 21 2.46 10.57 22.46
N GLU A 22 2.92 11.64 23.12
CA GLU A 22 4.16 11.66 23.93
C GLU A 22 4.07 10.82 25.23
N GLY A 23 2.85 10.36 25.52
CA GLY A 23 2.52 9.50 26.63
C GLY A 23 2.16 10.23 27.91
N LYS A 24 1.35 9.58 28.75
CA LYS A 24 0.93 10.09 30.05
C LYS A 24 1.05 9.04 31.13
N LYS A 25 1.44 9.46 32.33
CA LYS A 25 1.36 8.62 33.53
C LYS A 25 -0.10 8.53 33.97
N VAL A 26 -0.59 7.31 34.13
CA VAL A 26 -1.95 7.01 34.57
C VAL A 26 -1.89 6.13 35.82
N LYS A 27 -2.92 6.25 36.67
CA LYS A 27 -3.05 5.47 37.91
C LYS A 27 -4.31 4.60 37.83
N CYS A 28 -4.19 3.33 38.18
CA CYS A 28 -5.32 2.42 38.25
C CYS A 28 -6.21 2.80 39.44
N SER A 29 -7.52 2.93 39.21
CA SER A 29 -8.48 3.15 40.30
C SER A 29 -8.74 1.89 41.14
N GLN A 30 -8.43 0.71 40.63
CA GLN A 30 -8.77 -0.58 41.25
C GLN A 30 -7.62 -1.17 42.08
N CYS A 31 -6.37 -1.09 41.61
CA CYS A 31 -5.18 -1.59 42.33
C CYS A 31 -4.14 -0.52 42.67
N GLY A 32 -4.33 0.74 42.23
CA GLY A 32 -3.41 1.83 42.53
C GLY A 32 -2.12 1.86 41.70
N GLU A 33 -1.87 0.88 40.84
CA GLU A 33 -0.70 0.80 39.96
C GLU A 33 -0.53 2.03 39.07
N ILE A 34 0.69 2.53 38.89
CA ILE A 34 1.00 3.70 38.06
C ILE A 34 1.87 3.26 36.89
N TRP A 35 1.41 3.49 35.66
CA TRP A 35 2.18 3.17 34.45
C TRP A 35 2.13 4.32 33.44
N LYS A 36 3.08 4.34 32.51
CA LYS A 36 3.06 5.26 31.37
C LYS A 36 2.33 4.57 30.22
N THR A 37 1.28 5.19 29.71
CA THR A 37 0.57 4.74 28.51
C THR A 37 0.77 5.80 27.43
N ASN A 38 1.17 5.35 26.25
CA ASN A 38 1.16 6.19 25.07
C ASN A 38 -0.19 5.99 24.37
N ARG A 39 -0.59 6.98 23.58
CA ARG A 39 -1.62 6.73 22.59
C ARG A 39 -0.94 5.90 21.52
N ASP A 40 -1.33 4.64 21.37
CA ASP A 40 -1.00 3.92 20.16
C ASP A 40 -1.76 4.69 19.08
N ASP A 41 -1.02 5.47 18.29
CA ASP A 41 -1.61 6.14 17.14
C ASP A 41 -2.08 4.97 16.27
N GLU A 42 -3.38 4.64 16.32
CA GLU A 42 -3.99 3.80 15.32
C GLU A 42 -3.61 4.49 14.01
N ILE A 43 -2.64 3.90 13.28
CA ILE A 43 -2.22 4.36 11.98
C ILE A 43 -3.48 4.33 11.17
N SER A 44 -4.09 5.51 11.09
CA SER A 44 -5.44 5.71 10.64
C SER A 44 -5.56 5.00 9.30
N SER A 45 -6.70 4.35 9.10
CA SER A 45 -7.21 3.75 7.87
C SER A 45 -7.05 4.62 6.61
N LEU A 46 -6.60 5.87 6.76
CA LEU A 46 -6.06 6.74 5.73
C LEU A 46 -4.84 6.16 4.98
N SER A 47 -4.01 5.33 5.62
CA SER A 47 -2.84 4.70 4.98
C SER A 47 -3.22 3.62 3.94
N GLY A 48 -4.25 2.82 4.23
CA GLY A 48 -4.69 1.74 3.36
C GLY A 48 -5.31 2.24 2.05
N LEU A 49 -6.07 3.34 2.10
CA LEU A 49 -6.70 3.91 0.92
C LEU A 49 -5.63 4.47 -0.05
N TRP A 50 -4.63 5.18 0.48
CA TRP A 50 -3.57 5.75 -0.35
C TRP A 50 -2.71 4.66 -1.01
N LEU A 51 -2.38 3.60 -0.27
CA LEU A 51 -1.69 2.43 -0.81
C LEU A 51 -2.50 1.76 -1.94
N PHE A 52 -3.81 1.62 -1.76
CA PHE A 52 -4.68 1.08 -2.80
C PHE A 52 -4.68 1.94 -4.08
N TRP A 53 -4.79 3.26 -3.94
CA TRP A 53 -4.72 4.18 -5.08
C TRP A 53 -3.34 4.18 -5.76
N ILE A 54 -2.25 4.09 -5.00
CA ILE A 54 -0.90 3.98 -5.58
C ILE A 54 -0.75 2.69 -6.38
N ILE A 55 -1.18 1.55 -5.83
CA ILE A 55 -1.08 0.25 -6.50
C ILE A 55 -1.92 0.24 -7.79
N THR A 56 -3.14 0.78 -7.74
CA THR A 56 -4.01 0.85 -8.93
C THR A 56 -3.46 1.79 -10.00
N ILE A 57 -2.90 2.95 -9.62
CA ILE A 57 -2.23 3.88 -10.56
C ILE A 57 -0.98 3.23 -11.18
N LEU A 58 -0.18 2.50 -10.41
CA LEU A 58 0.97 1.78 -10.95
C LEU A 58 0.55 0.69 -11.95
N LEU A 59 -0.45 -0.12 -11.60
CA LEU A 59 -0.95 -1.18 -12.47
C LEU A 59 -1.51 -0.62 -13.78
N THR A 60 -2.29 0.46 -13.71
CA THR A 60 -2.84 1.12 -14.90
C THR A 60 -1.73 1.74 -15.76
N SER A 61 -0.73 2.39 -15.16
CA SER A 61 0.43 2.92 -15.88
C SER A 61 1.21 1.83 -16.62
N ILE A 62 1.41 0.66 -15.99
CA ILE A 62 2.06 -0.50 -16.61
C ILE A 62 1.27 -0.98 -17.85
N ILE A 63 -0.05 -1.12 -17.73
CA ILE A 63 -0.92 -1.56 -18.84
C ILE A 63 -0.84 -0.57 -20.01
N ILE A 64 -0.93 0.74 -19.72
CA ILE A 64 -0.84 1.79 -20.74
C ILE A 64 0.52 1.75 -21.44
N TYR A 65 1.61 1.59 -20.69
CA TYR A 65 2.97 1.51 -21.24
C TYR A 65 3.11 0.30 -22.19
N ILE A 66 2.61 -0.88 -21.82
CA ILE A 66 2.60 -2.06 -22.69
C ILE A 66 1.79 -1.78 -23.97
N GLY A 67 0.62 -1.15 -23.84
CA GLY A 67 -0.19 -0.74 -25.00
C GLY A 67 0.54 0.21 -25.94
N LEU A 68 1.28 1.18 -25.40
CA LEU A 68 2.13 2.08 -26.19
C LEU A 68 3.25 1.33 -26.90
N ILE A 69 3.90 0.36 -26.24
CA ILE A 69 4.92 -0.49 -26.88
C ILE A 69 4.33 -1.25 -28.08
N ILE A 70 3.13 -1.82 -27.93
CA ILE A 70 2.47 -2.55 -29.01
C ILE A 70 2.13 -1.62 -30.19
N VAL A 71 1.62 -0.41 -29.91
CA VAL A 71 1.18 0.54 -30.95
C VAL A 71 2.35 1.20 -31.67
N TYR A 72 3.37 1.63 -30.92
CA TYR A 72 4.52 2.38 -31.46
C TYR A 72 5.68 1.48 -31.88
N GLY A 73 5.64 0.18 -31.54
CA GLY A 73 6.60 -0.83 -31.98
C GLY A 73 8.05 -0.40 -31.71
N ASN A 74 8.88 -0.44 -32.76
CA ASN A 74 10.31 -0.17 -32.67
C ASN A 74 10.70 1.33 -32.56
N LYS A 75 9.72 2.26 -32.53
CA LYS A 75 10.02 3.69 -32.34
C LYS A 75 10.48 4.00 -30.91
N ILE A 76 10.17 3.12 -29.96
CA ILE A 76 10.61 3.22 -28.58
C ILE A 76 11.78 2.24 -28.39
N PRO A 77 13.01 2.72 -28.14
CA PRO A 77 14.14 1.83 -27.85
C PRO A 77 13.91 1.16 -26.49
N ILE A 78 13.86 -0.17 -26.49
CA ILE A 78 13.60 -0.99 -25.30
C ILE A 78 14.80 -1.92 -25.09
N PRO A 79 15.31 -2.11 -23.85
CA PRO A 79 16.42 -3.01 -23.58
C PRO A 79 16.08 -4.48 -23.89
N GLN A 80 17.08 -5.25 -24.33
CA GLN A 80 16.93 -6.66 -24.72
C GLN A 80 16.44 -7.57 -23.58
N ILE A 81 16.83 -7.29 -22.33
CA ILE A 81 16.30 -7.99 -21.15
C ILE A 81 14.77 -7.92 -21.10
N LEU A 82 14.21 -6.75 -21.40
CA LEU A 82 12.77 -6.52 -21.29
C LEU A 82 12.02 -7.25 -22.42
N ILE A 83 12.58 -7.27 -23.63
CA ILE A 83 12.03 -8.04 -24.76
C ILE A 83 11.88 -9.52 -24.39
N ASN A 84 12.94 -10.14 -23.85
CA ASN A 84 12.92 -11.55 -23.48
C ASN A 84 11.86 -11.84 -22.41
N ILE A 85 11.73 -10.97 -21.41
CA ILE A 85 10.71 -11.09 -20.35
C ILE A 85 9.29 -10.99 -20.95
N LEU A 86 9.05 -10.06 -21.88
CA LEU A 86 7.73 -9.92 -22.50
C LEU A 86 7.36 -11.14 -23.37
N ILE A 87 8.33 -11.70 -24.09
CA ILE A 87 8.11 -12.91 -24.89
C ILE A 87 7.81 -14.12 -23.99
N ASP A 88 8.55 -14.28 -22.89
CA ASP A 88 8.33 -15.35 -21.91
C ASP A 88 6.94 -15.25 -21.25
N LEU A 89 6.47 -14.02 -21.01
CA LEU A 89 5.11 -13.73 -20.53
C LEU A 89 4.02 -13.90 -21.61
N GLY A 90 4.39 -14.23 -22.85
CA GLY A 90 3.46 -14.44 -23.96
C GLY A 90 2.92 -13.16 -24.60
N VAL A 91 3.58 -12.02 -24.40
CA VAL A 91 3.17 -10.73 -24.99
C VAL A 91 3.69 -10.65 -26.44
N PRO A 92 2.81 -10.49 -27.45
CA PRO A 92 3.22 -10.48 -28.86
C PRO A 92 3.83 -9.12 -29.24
N ILE A 93 5.13 -8.97 -29.01
CA ILE A 93 5.87 -7.72 -29.26
C ILE A 93 6.61 -7.66 -30.59
N GLU A 94 6.86 -8.78 -31.24
CA GLU A 94 7.58 -8.82 -32.53
C GLU A 94 6.65 -8.63 -33.74
N GLY A 95 5.34 -8.71 -33.50
CA GLY A 95 4.30 -8.56 -34.50
C GLY A 95 3.21 -9.61 -34.33
N GLY A 96 2.08 -9.40 -35.02
CA GLY A 96 0.93 -10.28 -34.97
C GLY A 96 -0.37 -9.59 -35.36
N ASN A 97 -1.48 -10.28 -35.12
CA ASN A 97 -2.83 -9.73 -35.28
C ASN A 97 -3.42 -9.45 -33.91
N LEU A 98 -3.66 -8.17 -33.60
CA LEU A 98 -4.40 -7.75 -32.41
C LEU A 98 -5.55 -6.84 -32.83
N PHE A 99 -6.75 -7.13 -32.33
CA PHE A 99 -7.96 -6.35 -32.61
C PHE A 99 -8.24 -6.14 -34.11
N GLY A 100 -7.99 -7.18 -34.93
CA GLY A 100 -8.21 -7.12 -36.38
C GLY A 100 -7.23 -6.24 -37.15
N ARG A 101 -6.15 -5.78 -36.51
CA ARG A 101 -5.06 -5.04 -37.16
C ARG A 101 -3.76 -5.84 -37.09
N ASN A 102 -3.09 -5.96 -38.24
CA ASN A 102 -1.72 -6.48 -38.32
C ASN A 102 -0.76 -5.37 -37.88
N PHE A 103 0.17 -5.70 -36.99
CA PHE A 103 1.30 -4.86 -36.63
C PHE A 103 2.56 -5.70 -36.70
N SER A 104 3.65 -5.10 -37.16
CA SER A 104 4.97 -5.73 -37.23
C SER A 104 5.94 -4.81 -36.51
N ARG A 105 6.85 -5.38 -35.72
CA ARG A 105 7.96 -4.62 -35.14
C ARG A 105 9.07 -4.42 -36.17
#